data_AF-A0A6S6RMQ7-F1
#
_entry.id   AF-A0A6S6RMQ7-F1
#
_cell.length_a   1.000
_cell.length_b   1.000
_cell.length_c   1.000
_cell.angle_alpha   90.00
_cell.angle_beta   90.00
_cell.angle_gamma   90.00
#
_symmetry.space_group_name_H-M   'P 1'
#
loop_
_entity.id
_entity.type
_entity.pdbx_description
1 polymer ?
#
loop_
_entity_poly.entity_id
_entity_poly.type
_entity_poly.pdbx_seq_one_letter_code
_entity_poly.pdbx_strand_id
1 'polypeptide(L)'
;MHQQHHPRGSLRIKEILNEKNIVWLIGLLAAMSHSALADDVAIKRGLNKMGIETENIHPSPILGLSTVITSQGLVYVTEDGKYLLEGPIYDLSGQMPVNVTNQILAKKIEAMSYQMIIFKLPEEKYVFTVFTDVTCGYCKKFHQDIAEYNKKGITIRYLAFPRNGFHHESAKTMTSI
;
A
#
# COMPACT_ATOMS: atom_id res chain seq x y z
N MET A 1 27.66 71.70 -4.22
CA MET A 1 28.97 71.41 -3.62
C MET A 1 28.92 70.03 -2.97
N HIS A 2 29.90 69.21 -3.31
CA HIS A 2 30.28 67.91 -2.74
C HIS A 2 29.36 66.67 -2.84
N GLN A 3 29.77 65.82 -3.78
CA GLN A 3 29.78 64.36 -3.75
C GLN A 3 29.97 63.74 -2.35
N GLN A 4 29.42 62.54 -2.13
CA GLN A 4 30.23 61.33 -1.90
C GLN A 4 29.40 60.03 -1.98
N HIS A 5 29.93 59.09 -2.77
CA HIS A 5 29.55 57.69 -2.85
C HIS A 5 29.98 56.93 -1.58
N HIS A 6 29.19 55.93 -1.16
CA HIS A 6 29.68 54.79 -0.38
C HIS A 6 29.07 53.47 -0.92
N PRO A 7 29.85 52.40 -1.13
CA PRO A 7 29.36 51.11 -1.64
C PRO A 7 29.28 50.00 -0.58
N ARG A 8 28.43 49.00 -0.87
CA ARG A 8 28.44 47.58 -0.45
C ARG A 8 28.27 47.23 1.04
N GLY A 9 27.10 46.63 1.33
CA GLY A 9 26.90 45.69 2.44
C GLY A 9 26.27 44.39 1.91
N SER A 10 27.08 43.49 1.36
CA SER A 10 26.67 42.11 1.10
C SER A 10 26.50 41.41 2.44
N LEU A 11 25.26 41.13 2.84
CA LEU A 11 24.94 40.35 4.02
C LEU A 11 25.50 38.93 3.82
N ARG A 12 26.62 38.65 4.52
CA ARG A 12 27.24 37.34 4.57
C ARG A 12 26.27 36.35 5.23
N ILE A 13 25.63 35.50 4.41
CA ILE A 13 24.95 34.26 4.85
C ILE A 13 25.94 33.26 5.51
N LYS A 14 27.26 33.53 5.44
CA LYS A 14 28.32 32.66 5.95
C LYS A 14 28.48 32.62 7.48
N GLU A 15 27.76 33.41 8.27
CA GLU A 15 28.00 33.49 9.72
C GLU A 15 27.01 32.70 10.60
N ILE A 16 26.03 31.99 10.03
CA ILE A 16 25.07 31.17 10.80
C ILE A 16 25.42 29.66 10.79
N LEU A 17 26.27 29.22 9.86
CA LEU A 17 26.68 27.82 9.71
C LEU A 17 28.05 27.57 10.35
N ASN A 18 28.09 27.47 11.68
CA ASN A 18 29.27 26.99 12.42
C ASN A 18 29.39 25.46 12.25
N GLU A 19 30.60 24.92 12.07
CA GLU A 19 30.85 23.48 11.94
C GLU A 19 30.30 22.68 13.12
N LYS A 20 30.31 23.26 14.32
CA LYS A 20 29.67 22.66 15.50
C LYS A 20 28.17 22.48 15.31
N ASN A 21 27.47 23.47 14.75
CA ASN A 21 26.02 23.39 14.50
C ASN A 21 25.70 22.35 13.42
N ILE A 22 26.58 22.15 12.44
CA ILE A 22 26.44 21.12 11.41
C ILE A 22 26.58 19.71 12.03
N VAL A 23 27.56 19.50 12.92
CA VAL A 23 27.72 18.23 13.64
C VAL A 23 26.51 17.94 14.53
N TRP A 24 25.96 18.94 15.23
CA TRP A 24 24.74 18.80 16.02
C TRP A 24 23.50 18.48 15.17
N LEU A 25 23.36 19.10 13.98
CA LEU A 25 22.27 18.81 13.05
C LEU A 25 22.35 17.39 12.44
N ILE A 26 23.56 16.91 12.12
CA ILE A 26 23.77 15.54 11.62
C ILE A 26 23.53 14.52 12.75
N GLY A 27 23.95 14.82 13.98
CA GLY A 27 23.68 13.97 15.15
C GLY A 27 22.19 13.84 15.47
N LEU A 28 21.42 14.93 15.32
CA LEU A 28 19.98 14.91 15.54
C LEU A 28 19.22 14.10 14.47
N LEU A 29 19.67 14.15 13.22
CA LEU A 29 19.05 13.42 12.11
C LEU A 29 19.26 11.90 12.23
N ALA A 30 20.39 11.45 12.80
CA ALA A 30 20.70 10.02 12.98
C ALA A 30 19.82 9.32 14.03
N ALA A 31 19.25 10.07 15.00
CA ALA A 31 18.42 9.51 16.05
C ALA A 31 17.02 9.07 15.56
N MET A 32 16.50 9.69 14.49
CA MET A 32 15.12 9.42 14.03
C MET A 32 15.00 8.12 13.22
N SER A 33 16.07 7.65 12.59
CA SER A 33 16.05 6.42 11.78
C SER A 33 16.07 5.14 12.61
N HIS A 34 16.44 5.21 13.90
CA HIS A 34 16.54 4.04 14.77
C HIS A 34 15.17 3.54 15.28
N SER A 35 14.20 4.43 15.47
CA SER A 35 12.89 4.08 16.02
C SER A 35 12.11 3.15 15.08
N ALA A 36 11.99 3.52 13.81
CA ALA A 36 11.21 2.75 12.83
C ALA A 36 11.71 1.30 12.65
N LEU A 37 13.03 1.07 12.69
CA LEU A 37 13.59 -0.28 12.59
C LEU A 37 13.35 -1.13 13.84
N ALA A 38 13.35 -0.52 15.03
CA ALA A 38 13.07 -1.23 16.28
C ALA A 38 11.61 -1.68 16.36
N ASP A 39 10.70 -0.84 15.88
CA ASP A 39 9.25 -1.10 15.87
C ASP A 39 8.90 -2.27 14.93
N ASP A 40 9.46 -2.29 13.71
CA ASP A 40 9.25 -3.38 12.75
C ASP A 40 9.70 -4.75 13.30
N VAL A 41 10.82 -4.79 14.04
CA VAL A 41 11.32 -6.02 14.67
C VAL A 41 10.38 -6.47 15.79
N ALA A 42 9.83 -5.54 16.57
CA ALA A 42 8.86 -5.85 17.61
C ALA A 42 7.56 -6.42 17.03
N ILE A 43 7.03 -5.78 15.98
CA ILE A 43 5.84 -6.22 15.24
C ILE A 43 6.03 -7.64 14.68
N LYS A 44 7.12 -7.89 13.94
CA LYS A 44 7.42 -9.21 13.36
C LYS A 44 7.52 -10.27 14.45
N ARG A 45 8.18 -9.96 15.58
CA ARG A 45 8.30 -10.88 16.72
C ARG A 45 6.93 -11.18 17.34
N GLY A 46 6.05 -10.18 17.46
CA GLY A 46 4.69 -10.35 17.96
C GLY A 46 3.88 -11.30 17.07
N LEU A 47 3.84 -11.01 15.76
CA LEU A 47 3.09 -11.80 14.77
C LEU A 47 3.60 -13.23 14.63
N ASN A 48 4.93 -13.45 14.68
CA ASN A 48 5.52 -14.77 14.61
C ASN A 48 5.08 -15.69 15.75
N LYS A 49 4.75 -15.16 16.94
CA LYS A 49 4.21 -15.97 18.05
C LYS A 49 2.84 -16.58 17.72
N MET A 50 2.11 -15.99 16.78
CA MET A 50 0.83 -16.47 16.27
C MET A 50 0.99 -17.29 14.98
N GLY A 51 2.22 -17.50 14.51
CA GLY A 51 2.48 -18.13 13.21
C GLY A 51 2.03 -17.29 12.01
N ILE A 52 1.93 -15.97 12.18
CA ILE A 52 1.55 -15.04 11.11
C ILE A 52 2.82 -14.47 10.47
N GLU A 53 3.03 -14.77 9.19
CA GLU A 53 4.14 -14.23 8.42
C GLU A 53 3.84 -12.81 7.92
N THR A 54 4.81 -11.91 8.12
CA THR A 54 4.71 -10.51 7.68
C THR A 54 5.27 -10.35 6.28
N GLU A 55 4.48 -9.80 5.35
CA GLU A 55 4.96 -9.45 4.01
C GLU A 55 5.53 -8.03 3.98
N ASN A 56 4.74 -7.04 4.42
CA ASN A 56 5.10 -5.62 4.38
C ASN A 56 4.52 -4.89 5.58
N ILE A 57 5.27 -3.91 6.11
CA ILE A 57 4.83 -3.00 7.17
C ILE A 57 4.80 -1.59 6.59
N HIS A 58 3.70 -0.89 6.82
CA HIS A 58 3.46 0.48 6.38
C HIS A 58 2.99 1.34 7.56
N PRO A 59 3.24 2.66 7.54
CA PRO A 59 2.64 3.58 8.50
C PRO A 59 1.10 3.49 8.49
N SER A 60 0.48 3.57 9.66
CA SER A 60 -0.98 3.73 9.80
C SER A 60 -1.35 5.22 9.83
N PRO A 61 -2.57 5.60 9.40
CA PRO A 61 -3.11 6.92 9.72
C PRO A 61 -3.35 7.15 11.22
N ILE A 62 -3.33 6.09 12.05
CA ILE A 62 -3.45 6.19 13.51
C ILE A 62 -2.06 6.12 14.14
N LEU A 63 -1.68 7.15 14.90
CA LEU A 63 -0.41 7.21 15.62
C LEU A 63 -0.25 6.04 16.59
N GLY A 64 0.94 5.42 16.63
CA GLY A 64 1.22 4.26 17.48
C GLY A 64 0.75 2.92 16.89
N LEU A 65 0.13 2.93 15.71
CA LEU A 65 -0.23 1.74 14.95
C LEU A 65 0.56 1.67 13.64
N SER A 66 0.86 0.45 13.24
CA SER A 66 1.39 0.10 11.93
C SER A 66 0.34 -0.69 11.15
N THR A 67 0.26 -0.45 9.84
CA THR A 67 -0.50 -1.28 8.92
C THR A 67 0.38 -2.42 8.44
N VAL A 68 -0.01 -3.66 8.67
CA VAL A 68 0.80 -4.83 8.35
C VAL A 68 0.07 -5.72 7.36
N ILE A 69 0.67 -5.94 6.19
CA ILE A 69 0.20 -6.92 5.22
C ILE A 69 0.84 -8.26 5.58
N THR A 70 0.00 -9.26 5.80
CA THR A 70 0.42 -10.62 6.18
C THR A 70 -0.12 -11.64 5.20
N SER A 71 0.35 -12.88 5.30
CA SER A 71 -0.19 -14.02 4.54
C SER A 71 -1.67 -14.31 4.84
N GLN A 72 -2.21 -13.79 5.94
CA GLN A 72 -3.59 -14.00 6.37
C GLN A 72 -4.50 -12.78 6.15
N GLY A 73 -3.96 -11.71 5.57
CA GLY A 73 -4.69 -10.45 5.34
C GLY A 73 -3.98 -9.25 5.95
N LEU A 74 -4.64 -8.09 5.86
CA LEU A 74 -4.13 -6.84 6.41
C LEU A 74 -4.62 -6.68 7.85
N VAL A 75 -3.67 -6.50 8.77
CA VAL A 75 -3.93 -6.27 10.20
C VAL A 75 -3.26 -4.98 10.65
N TYR A 76 -3.66 -4.50 11.82
CA TYR A 76 -3.04 -3.35 12.47
C TYR A 76 -2.35 -3.81 13.74
N VAL A 77 -1.12 -3.36 13.97
CA VAL A 77 -0.33 -3.78 15.14
C VAL A 77 0.25 -2.54 15.80
N THR A 78 0.26 -2.47 17.12
CA THR A 78 0.97 -1.40 17.83
C THR A 78 2.45 -1.42 17.50
N GLU A 79 3.10 -0.25 17.46
CA GLU A 79 4.53 -0.13 17.15
C GLU A 79 5.42 -0.99 18.07
N ASP A 80 4.98 -1.19 19.32
CA ASP A 80 5.66 -2.08 20.28
C ASP A 80 5.37 -3.59 20.09
N GLY A 81 4.57 -3.96 19.09
CA GLY A 81 4.25 -5.33 18.70
C GLY A 81 3.36 -6.09 19.69
N LYS A 82 2.75 -5.43 20.68
CA LYS A 82 2.01 -6.10 21.76
C LYS A 82 0.55 -6.36 21.47
N TYR A 83 -0.09 -5.53 20.66
CA TYR A 83 -1.52 -5.62 20.38
C TYR A 83 -1.76 -5.70 18.89
N LEU A 84 -2.62 -6.64 18.50
CA LEU A 84 -3.12 -6.80 17.14
C LEU A 84 -4.59 -6.42 17.09
N LEU A 85 -4.95 -5.65 16.08
CA LEU A 85 -6.33 -5.31 15.74
C LEU A 85 -6.63 -5.83 14.33
N GLU A 86 -7.72 -6.55 14.22
CA GLU A 86 -8.28 -6.94 12.94
C GLU A 86 -9.03 -5.74 12.35
N GLY A 87 -8.74 -5.40 11.10
CA GLY A 87 -9.36 -4.28 10.39
C GLY A 87 -10.81 -4.57 9.95
N PRO A 88 -11.41 -3.67 9.14
CA PRO A 88 -10.79 -2.48 8.55
C PRO A 88 -10.85 -1.24 9.45
N ILE A 89 -9.99 -0.27 9.15
CA ILE A 89 -10.09 1.11 9.69
C ILE A 89 -10.90 1.96 8.71
N TYR A 90 -11.76 2.82 9.28
CA TYR A 90 -12.47 3.85 8.54
C TYR A 90 -12.02 5.24 8.98
N ASP A 91 -11.74 6.11 8.01
CA ASP A 91 -11.61 7.55 8.22
C ASP A 91 -13.00 8.18 8.26
N LEU A 92 -13.31 8.88 9.36
CA LEU A 92 -14.58 9.54 9.63
C LEU A 92 -14.47 11.08 9.58
N SER A 93 -13.35 11.63 9.14
CA SER A 93 -13.11 13.07 9.10
C SER A 93 -13.88 13.79 7.98
N GLY A 94 -14.29 13.05 6.94
CA GLY A 94 -15.08 13.57 5.82
C GLY A 94 -16.59 13.48 6.01
N GLN A 95 -17.35 13.87 4.97
CA GLN A 95 -18.82 13.77 4.98
C GLN A 95 -19.33 12.32 5.05
N MET A 96 -18.54 11.37 4.54
CA MET A 96 -18.87 9.94 4.49
C MET A 96 -17.68 9.12 5.00
N PRO A 97 -17.91 8.01 5.73
CA PRO A 97 -16.86 7.10 6.14
C PRO A 97 -16.07 6.53 4.95
N VAL A 98 -14.75 6.55 5.05
CA VAL A 98 -13.86 6.02 4.00
C VAL A 98 -13.05 4.84 4.55
N ASN A 99 -13.15 3.66 3.94
CA ASN A 99 -12.37 2.50 4.33
C ASN A 99 -10.91 2.65 3.86
N VAL A 100 -9.99 2.96 4.77
CA VAL A 100 -8.57 3.18 4.45
C VAL A 100 -7.84 1.86 4.17
N THR A 101 -8.28 0.76 4.78
CA THR A 101 -7.75 -0.59 4.53
C THR A 101 -7.91 -0.98 3.06
N ASN A 102 -9.11 -0.77 2.50
CA ASN A 102 -9.41 -1.09 1.12
C ASN A 102 -8.62 -0.24 0.12
N GLN A 103 -8.23 0.98 0.48
CA GLN A 103 -7.36 1.78 -0.39
C GLN A 103 -5.96 1.17 -0.53
N ILE A 104 -5.42 0.61 0.56
CA ILE A 104 -4.13 -0.08 0.56
C ILE A 104 -4.24 -1.37 -0.26
N LEU A 105 -5.31 -2.16 -0.03
CA LEU A 105 -5.55 -3.39 -0.78
C LEU A 105 -5.79 -3.13 -2.27
N ALA A 106 -6.51 -2.06 -2.62
CA ALA A 106 -6.70 -1.65 -4.01
C ALA A 106 -5.36 -1.33 -4.69
N LYS A 107 -4.43 -0.64 -4.02
CA LYS A 107 -3.08 -0.42 -4.55
C LYS A 107 -2.31 -1.73 -4.75
N LYS A 108 -2.45 -2.70 -3.83
CA LYS A 108 -1.87 -4.04 -3.98
C LYS A 108 -2.46 -4.77 -5.20
N ILE A 109 -3.76 -4.65 -5.45
CA ILE A 109 -4.44 -5.21 -6.63
C ILE A 109 -3.90 -4.58 -7.91
N GLU A 110 -3.78 -3.25 -7.98
CA GLU A 110 -3.25 -2.56 -9.16
C GLU A 110 -1.78 -2.91 -9.42
N ALA A 111 -0.97 -3.13 -8.37
CA ALA A 111 0.40 -3.61 -8.51
C ALA A 111 0.50 -4.99 -9.17
N MET A 112 -0.57 -5.80 -9.16
CA MET A 112 -0.67 -7.09 -9.84
C MET A 112 -1.22 -7.00 -11.27
N SER A 113 -1.39 -5.79 -11.83
CA SER A 113 -1.95 -5.58 -13.17
C SER A 113 -1.26 -6.39 -14.27
N TYR A 114 0.05 -6.61 -14.17
CA TYR A 114 0.83 -7.41 -15.12
C TYR A 114 0.49 -8.92 -15.09
N GLN A 115 -0.20 -9.39 -14.05
CA GLN A 115 -0.66 -10.77 -13.90
C GLN A 115 -2.12 -10.95 -14.34
N MET A 116 -2.79 -9.87 -14.78
CA MET A 116 -4.21 -9.92 -15.09
C MET A 116 -4.47 -10.37 -16.53
N ILE A 117 -5.52 -11.18 -16.72
CA ILE A 117 -6.07 -11.46 -18.05
C ILE A 117 -7.08 -10.36 -18.39
N ILE A 118 -6.82 -9.58 -19.43
CA ILE A 118 -7.58 -8.37 -19.76
C ILE A 118 -8.48 -8.59 -20.98
N PHE A 119 -9.78 -8.38 -20.80
CA PHE A 119 -10.80 -8.39 -21.86
C PHE A 119 -11.29 -6.96 -22.09
N LYS A 120 -10.80 -6.33 -23.16
CA LYS A 120 -11.04 -4.92 -23.48
C LYS A 120 -11.45 -4.74 -24.94
N LEU A 121 -12.35 -3.78 -25.19
CA LEU A 121 -12.69 -3.23 -26.51
C LEU A 121 -12.24 -1.76 -26.62
N PRO A 122 -12.19 -1.15 -27.83
CA PRO A 122 -11.60 0.16 -28.03
C PRO A 122 -12.18 1.29 -27.16
N GLU A 123 -13.49 1.28 -26.90
CA GLU A 123 -14.15 2.28 -26.04
C GLU A 123 -14.29 1.78 -24.60
N GLU A 124 -13.42 2.24 -23.70
CA GLU A 124 -13.44 1.92 -22.27
C GLU A 124 -14.08 3.06 -21.46
N LYS A 125 -15.12 2.71 -20.68
CA LYS A 125 -15.83 3.60 -19.74
C LYS A 125 -15.61 3.19 -18.28
N TYR A 126 -15.49 1.89 -18.04
CA TYR A 126 -15.32 1.31 -16.71
C TYR A 126 -14.28 0.19 -16.73
N VAL A 127 -13.58 -0.01 -15.62
CA VAL A 127 -12.60 -1.10 -15.45
C VAL A 127 -12.93 -1.88 -14.20
N PHE A 128 -13.25 -3.16 -14.36
CA PHE A 128 -13.62 -4.06 -13.26
C PHE A 128 -12.54 -5.13 -13.13
N THR A 129 -11.97 -5.26 -11.93
CA THR A 129 -11.14 -6.42 -11.59
C THR A 129 -12.02 -7.47 -10.96
N VAL A 130 -12.01 -8.68 -11.51
CA VAL A 130 -12.84 -9.80 -11.07
C VAL A 130 -11.93 -10.95 -10.64
N PHE A 131 -12.07 -11.36 -9.39
CA PHE A 131 -11.48 -12.60 -8.88
C PHE A 131 -12.31 -13.78 -9.37
N THR A 132 -11.69 -14.71 -10.09
CA THR A 132 -12.41 -15.78 -10.81
C THR A 132 -11.83 -17.17 -10.53
N ASP A 133 -12.68 -18.19 -10.68
CA ASP A 133 -12.33 -19.60 -10.52
C ASP A 133 -12.90 -20.38 -11.72
N VAL A 134 -12.05 -21.13 -12.42
CA VAL A 134 -12.44 -21.92 -13.60
C VAL A 134 -13.47 -23.02 -13.30
N THR A 135 -13.61 -23.41 -12.03
CA THR A 135 -14.60 -24.42 -11.58
C THR A 135 -15.93 -23.80 -11.12
N CYS A 136 -16.00 -22.48 -11.00
CA CYS A 136 -17.17 -21.76 -10.50
C CYS A 136 -18.23 -21.56 -11.59
N GLY A 137 -19.43 -22.10 -11.40
CA GLY A 137 -20.54 -21.99 -12.36
C GLY A 137 -20.93 -20.55 -12.69
N TYR A 138 -21.03 -19.67 -11.69
CA TYR A 138 -21.31 -18.25 -11.91
C TYR A 138 -20.18 -17.53 -12.65
N CYS A 139 -18.94 -17.90 -12.39
CA CYS A 139 -17.77 -17.32 -13.03
C CYS A 139 -17.71 -17.71 -14.51
N LYS A 140 -18.08 -18.96 -14.84
CA LYS A 140 -18.28 -19.41 -16.23
C LYS A 140 -19.39 -18.62 -16.93
N LYS A 141 -20.54 -18.46 -16.28
CA LYS A 141 -21.65 -17.66 -16.82
C LYS A 141 -21.24 -16.21 -17.05
N PHE A 142 -20.58 -15.59 -16.06
CA PHE A 142 -20.07 -14.23 -16.19
C PHE A 142 -19.08 -14.09 -17.36
N HIS A 143 -18.22 -15.08 -17.58
CA HIS A 143 -17.29 -15.10 -18.72
C HIS A 143 -18.01 -15.17 -20.07
N GLN A 144 -19.11 -15.92 -20.18
CA GLN A 144 -19.93 -15.99 -21.40
C GLN A 144 -20.54 -14.63 -21.77
N ASP A 145 -20.79 -13.77 -20.78
CA ASP A 145 -21.39 -12.45 -20.95
C ASP A 145 -20.35 -11.33 -21.16
N ILE A 146 -19.03 -11.60 -21.17
CA ILE A 146 -17.98 -10.58 -21.32
C ILE A 146 -18.17 -9.72 -22.57
N ALA A 147 -18.55 -10.32 -23.68
CA ALA A 147 -18.80 -9.57 -24.92
C ALA A 147 -19.89 -8.50 -24.72
N GLU A 148 -20.94 -8.80 -23.96
CA GLU A 148 -22.02 -7.86 -23.66
C GLU A 148 -21.57 -6.77 -22.67
N TYR A 149 -20.70 -7.09 -21.70
CA TYR A 149 -20.09 -6.08 -20.83
C TYR A 149 -19.16 -5.15 -21.60
N ASN A 150 -18.32 -5.69 -22.48
CA ASN A 150 -17.40 -4.90 -23.28
C ASN A 150 -18.16 -3.96 -24.26
N LYS A 151 -19.28 -4.40 -24.86
CA LYS A 151 -20.16 -3.54 -25.68
C LYS A 151 -20.71 -2.34 -24.91
N LYS A 152 -20.82 -2.44 -23.58
CA LYS A 152 -21.24 -1.35 -22.69
C LYS A 152 -20.06 -0.49 -22.20
N GLY A 153 -18.85 -0.75 -22.71
CA GLY A 153 -17.62 -0.05 -22.35
C GLY A 153 -17.01 -0.53 -21.02
N ILE A 154 -17.32 -1.73 -20.56
CA ILE A 154 -16.76 -2.28 -19.33
C ILE A 154 -15.58 -3.20 -19.69
N THR A 155 -14.37 -2.83 -19.30
CA THR A 155 -13.18 -3.69 -19.34
C THR A 155 -13.18 -4.63 -18.15
N ILE A 156 -12.95 -5.91 -18.40
CA ILE A 156 -12.84 -6.94 -17.36
C ILE A 156 -11.37 -7.36 -17.23
N ARG A 157 -10.84 -7.32 -16.01
CA ARG A 157 -9.49 -7.82 -15.67
C ARG A 157 -9.64 -9.00 -14.71
N TYR A 158 -9.17 -10.18 -15.07
CA TYR A 158 -9.22 -11.34 -14.18
C TYR A 158 -7.97 -11.50 -13.34
N LEU A 159 -8.19 -11.86 -12.08
CA LEU A 159 -7.20 -12.47 -11.20
C LEU A 159 -7.72 -13.84 -10.74
N ALA A 160 -6.83 -14.82 -10.66
CA ALA A 160 -7.19 -16.17 -10.23
C ALA A 160 -7.51 -16.19 -8.72
N PHE A 161 -8.59 -16.88 -8.35
CA PHE A 161 -9.00 -17.10 -6.97
C PHE A 161 -9.50 -18.55 -6.78
N PRO A 162 -8.60 -19.52 -6.58
CA PRO A 162 -9.00 -20.92 -6.38
C PRO A 162 -9.75 -21.07 -5.05
N ARG A 163 -11.07 -21.21 -5.09
CA ARG A 163 -11.91 -21.27 -3.88
C ARG A 163 -11.61 -22.50 -3.01
N ASN A 164 -11.07 -23.54 -3.62
CA ASN A 164 -10.64 -24.77 -2.94
C ASN A 164 -9.19 -24.71 -2.44
N GLY A 165 -8.55 -23.53 -2.50
CA GLY A 165 -7.17 -23.31 -2.09
C GLY A 165 -6.12 -23.70 -3.14
N PHE A 166 -4.87 -23.35 -2.86
CA PHE A 166 -3.75 -23.46 -3.80
C PHE A 166 -3.29 -24.89 -4.10
N HIS A 167 -3.65 -25.87 -3.26
CA HIS A 167 -3.28 -27.28 -3.45
C HIS A 167 -4.28 -28.07 -4.31
N HIS A 168 -5.45 -27.49 -4.58
CA HIS A 168 -6.48 -28.14 -5.39
C HIS A 168 -6.15 -28.06 -6.88
N GLU A 169 -6.64 -29.00 -7.68
CA GLU A 169 -6.34 -29.11 -9.11
C GLU A 169 -6.70 -27.84 -9.90
N SER A 170 -7.79 -27.17 -9.50
CA SER A 170 -8.20 -25.89 -10.08
C SER A 170 -7.13 -24.80 -9.99
N ALA A 171 -6.35 -24.76 -8.90
CA ALA A 171 -5.26 -23.80 -8.77
C ALA A 171 -4.16 -24.11 -9.80
N LYS A 172 -3.78 -25.38 -9.95
CA LYS A 172 -2.79 -25.80 -10.95
C LYS A 172 -3.22 -25.43 -12.37
N THR A 173 -4.49 -25.69 -12.70
CA THR A 173 -5.07 -25.33 -14.00
C THR A 173 -5.01 -23.82 -14.26
N MET A 174 -5.24 -23.00 -13.23
CA MET A 174 -5.20 -21.53 -13.38
C MET A 174 -3.77 -20.97 -13.44
N THR A 175 -2.78 -21.69 -12.93
CA THR A 175 -1.36 -21.29 -12.98
C THR A 175 -0.62 -21.75 -14.24
N SER A 176 -1.22 -22.63 -15.05
CA SER A 176 -0.57 -23.22 -16.24
C SER A 176 -0.79 -22.41 -17.53
N ILE A 177 -1.04 -21.10 -17.42
CA ILE A 177 -1.40 -20.21 -18.52
C ILE A 177 -0.26 -19.22 -18.77
#